data_AF-A0A1I1JMJ9-F1
#
_entry.id   AF-A0A1I1JMJ9-F1
#
_cell.length_a   1.000
_cell.length_b   1.000
_cell.length_c   1.000
_cell.angle_alpha   90.00
_cell.angle_beta   90.00
_cell.angle_gamma   90.00
#
_symmetry.space_group_name_H-M   'P 1'
#
loop_
_entity.id
_entity.type
_entity.pdbx_description
1 polymer ?
#
loop_
_entity_poly.entity_id
_entity_poly.type
_entity_poly.pdbx_seq_one_letter_code
_entity_poly.pdbx_strand_id
1 'polypeptide(L)' 'MEINSNRYEVPKRDGSVWPEDICPAYTPREDAIPSIQGCWYCKYADFHLKEERALEVGICKWPEKIIE' A
#
# COMPACT_ATOMS: atom_id res chain seq x y z
N MET A 1 8.94 4.55 20.74
CA MET A 1 8.73 3.51 19.72
C MET A 1 9.43 3.98 18.47
N GLU A 2 10.53 3.32 18.10
CA GLU A 2 11.15 3.54 16.79
C GLU A 2 10.17 3.07 15.73
N ILE A 3 9.67 3.99 14.91
CA ILE A 3 8.86 3.63 13.75
C ILE A 3 9.84 3.12 12.71
N ASN A 4 10.09 1.82 12.69
CA ASN A 4 10.88 1.18 11.64
C ASN A 4 10.06 1.15 10.35
N SER A 5 10.02 2.28 9.64
CA SER A 5 9.48 2.33 8.29
C SER A 5 10.34 1.45 7.38
N ASN A 6 9.79 0.32 6.94
CA ASN A 6 10.45 -0.56 5.99
C ASN A 6 10.39 0.10 4.60
N ARG A 7 11.48 0.78 4.23
CA ARG A 7 11.65 1.32 2.89
C ARG A 7 12.13 0.23 1.94
N TYR A 8 11.37 -0.01 0.88
CA TYR A 8 11.71 -0.97 -0.16
C TYR A 8 12.36 -0.28 -1.35
N GLU A 9 13.31 -0.95 -1.98
CA GLU A 9 13.90 -0.53 -3.26
C GLU A 9 13.02 -0.95 -4.45
N VAL A 10 12.15 -1.96 -4.26
CA VAL A 10 11.26 -2.52 -5.29
C VAL A 10 9.88 -2.76 -4.69
N PRO A 11 8.76 -2.50 -5.41
CA PRO A 11 7.43 -2.81 -4.92
C PRO A 11 7.26 -4.33 -4.67
N LYS A 12 6.59 -4.69 -3.59
CA LYS A 12 6.25 -6.08 -3.24
C LYS A 12 5.12 -6.63 -4.11
N ARG A 13 5.28 -6.70 -5.43
CA ARG A 13 4.26 -7.20 -6.38
C ARG A 13 3.52 -8.43 -5.82
N ASP A 14 2.21 -8.33 -5.61
CA ASP A 14 1.32 -9.33 -4.98
C ASP A 14 1.67 -9.78 -3.54
N GLY A 15 2.54 -9.03 -2.88
CA GLY A 15 2.93 -9.22 -1.49
C GLY A 15 2.20 -8.30 -0.52
N SER A 16 2.27 -8.66 0.76
CA SER A 16 1.63 -7.91 1.85
C SER A 16 2.31 -6.57 2.14
N VAL A 17 1.51 -5.52 2.31
CA VAL A 17 1.95 -4.17 2.68
C VAL A 17 1.37 -3.74 4.03
N TRP A 18 2.22 -3.06 4.82
CA TRP A 18 1.90 -2.56 6.16
C TRP A 18 1.78 -1.02 6.19
N PRO A 19 1.26 -0.43 7.28
CA PRO A 19 1.12 1.03 7.43
C PRO A 19 2.41 1.80 7.19
N GLU A 20 3.52 1.34 7.77
CA GLU A 20 4.82 2.00 7.73
C GLU A 20 5.72 1.60 6.56
N ASP A 21 5.29 0.62 5.74
CA ASP A 21 6.00 0.20 4.54
C ASP A 21 6.05 1.37 3.54
N ILE A 22 7.18 1.66 2.91
CA ILE A 22 7.25 2.69 1.85
C ILE A 22 7.99 2.10 0.65
N CYS A 23 7.43 2.20 -0.54
CA CYS A 23 8.03 1.66 -1.77
C CYS A 23 8.15 2.76 -2.84
N PRO A 24 9.00 2.58 -3.88
CA PRO A 24 9.19 3.59 -4.92
C PRO A 24 7.95 3.82 -5.79
N ALA A 25 6.99 2.89 -5.78
CA ALA A 25 5.72 3.02 -6.50
C ALA A 25 4.60 3.67 -5.65
N TYR A 26 4.92 4.14 -4.43
CA TYR A 26 3.92 4.78 -3.57
C TYR A 26 3.24 5.93 -4.32
N THR A 27 1.92 5.81 -4.44
CA THR A 27 1.06 6.85 -4.99
C THR A 27 -0.13 6.99 -4.05
N PRO A 28 -0.35 8.17 -3.42
CA PRO A 28 -1.45 8.36 -2.49
C PRO A 28 -2.82 8.15 -3.16
N ARG A 29 -3.81 7.74 -2.36
CA ARG A 29 -5.24 7.81 -2.74
C ARG A 29 -5.70 9.27 -2.78
N GLU A 30 -6.81 9.56 -3.45
CA GLU A 30 -7.36 10.92 -3.54
C GLU A 30 -7.70 11.53 -2.17
N ASP A 31 -8.09 10.68 -1.22
CA ASP A 31 -8.46 11.04 0.16
C ASP A 31 -7.31 10.83 1.17
N ALA A 32 -6.10 10.52 0.71
CA ALA A 32 -4.97 10.31 1.60
C ALA A 32 -4.52 11.62 2.27
N ILE A 33 -4.23 11.54 3.57
CA ILE A 33 -3.70 12.67 4.35
C ILE A 33 -2.26 12.96 3.87
N PRO A 34 -1.94 14.17 3.33
CA PRO A 34 -0.64 14.43 2.68
C PRO A 34 0.60 14.25 3.58
N SER A 35 0.43 14.40 4.90
CA SER A 35 1.51 14.24 5.88
C SER A 35 1.79 12.78 6.27
N ILE A 36 0.99 11.83 5.80
CA ILE A 36 1.14 10.40 6.10
C ILE A 36 1.61 9.66 4.85
N GLN A 37 2.81 9.09 4.91
CA GLN A 37 3.38 8.28 3.83
C GLN A 37 3.51 6.83 4.28
N GLY A 38 2.94 5.92 3.48
CA GLY A 38 2.89 4.49 3.77
C GLY A 38 2.15 3.72 2.68
N CYS A 39 2.65 2.56 2.27
CA CYS A 39 2.11 1.70 1.23
C CYS A 39 0.66 1.31 1.51
N TRP A 40 0.27 1.28 2.78
CA TRP A 40 -1.13 1.15 3.18
C TRP A 40 -2.04 2.22 2.57
N TYR A 41 -1.57 3.47 2.57
CA TYR A 41 -2.27 4.62 1.99
C TYR A 41 -2.06 4.76 0.48
N CYS A 42 -1.42 3.78 -0.16
CA CYS A 42 -1.21 3.78 -1.59
C CYS A 42 -2.46 3.32 -2.34
N LYS A 43 -2.82 3.98 -3.45
CA LYS A 43 -3.94 3.56 -4.33
C LYS A 43 -3.80 2.12 -4.87
N TYR A 44 -2.57 1.62 -4.95
CA TYR A 44 -2.29 0.25 -5.40
C TYR A 44 -2.48 -0.80 -4.31
N ALA A 45 -2.57 -0.43 -3.03
CA ALA A 45 -2.84 -1.37 -1.96
C ALA A 45 -4.32 -1.75 -1.96
N ASP A 46 -4.58 -3.05 -2.05
CA ASP A 46 -5.91 -3.63 -1.97
C ASP A 46 -6.12 -4.28 -0.60
N PHE A 47 -7.22 -3.92 0.05
CA PHE A 47 -7.63 -4.44 1.35
C PHE A 47 -8.93 -5.24 1.27
N HIS A 48 -9.44 -5.50 0.06
CA HIS A 48 -10.72 -6.15 -0.16
C HIS A 48 -11.88 -5.44 0.57
N LEU A 49 -11.83 -4.10 0.68
CA LEU A 49 -12.87 -3.32 1.39
C LEU A 49 -14.25 -3.44 0.75
N LYS A 50 -14.31 -3.87 -0.52
CA LYS A 50 -15.55 -4.08 -1.28
C LYS A 50 -16.00 -5.54 -1.29
N GLU A 51 -15.18 -6.46 -0.80
CA GLU A 51 -15.48 -7.89 -0.76
C GLU A 51 -16.15 -8.26 0.57
N GLU A 52 -16.69 -9.48 0.67
CA GLU A 52 -17.32 -9.99 1.90
C GLU A 52 -16.34 -9.99 3.10
N ARG A 53 -15.04 -10.17 2.83
CA ARG A 53 -13.99 -10.19 3.84
C ARG A 53 -12.88 -9.22 3.52
N ALA A 54 -12.79 -8.17 4.33
CA ALA A 54 -11.64 -7.27 4.34
C ALA A 54 -10.38 -7.97 4.86
N LEU A 55 -9.23 -7.54 4.34
CA LEU A 55 -7.91 -8.02 4.77
C LEU A 55 -7.36 -7.17 5.92
N GLU A 56 -6.70 -7.82 6.88
CA GLU A 56 -5.97 -7.13 7.96
C GLU A 56 -4.68 -6.46 7.46
N VAL A 57 -4.16 -6.91 6.31
CA VAL A 57 -3.00 -6.36 5.62
C VAL A 57 -3.33 -6.14 4.15
N GLY A 58 -2.75 -5.11 3.55
CA GLY A 58 -2.99 -4.81 2.14
C GLY A 58 -2.20 -5.74 1.23
N ILE A 59 -2.67 -5.97 0.01
CA ILE A 59 -1.91 -6.63 -1.06
C ILE A 59 -1.46 -5.55 -2.06
N CYS A 60 -0.18 -5.54 -2.40
CA CYS A 60 0.33 -4.61 -3.42
C CYS A 60 -0.10 -5.08 -4.82
N LYS A 61 -1.06 -4.39 -5.43
CA LYS A 61 -1.54 -4.64 -6.80
C LYS A 61 -0.81 -3.83 -7.87
N TRP A 62 0.42 -3.40 -7.58
CA TRP A 62 1.28 -2.78 -8.58
C TRP A 62 2.07 -3.87 -9.33
N PRO A 63 2.16 -3.85 -10.69
CA PRO A 63 1.58 -2.86 -11.59
C PRO A 63 0.21 -3.25 -12.16
N GLU A 64 -0.45 -4.32 -11.70
CA GLU A 64 -1.73 -4.80 -12.24
C GLU A 64 -2.77 -3.67 -12.40
N LYS A 65 -2.94 -2.84 -11.35
CA LYS A 65 -3.82 -1.67 -11.33
C LYS A 65 -3.38 -0.48 -12.22
N ILE A 66 -2.26 -0.57 -12.93
CA ILE A 66 -1.83 0.43 -13.94
C ILE A 66 -2.38 0.07 -15.32
N ILE A 67 -2.63 -1.22 -15.55
CA ILE A 67 -3.01 -1.76 -16.87
C ILE A 67 -4.55 -1.82 -17.02
N GLU A 68 -5.29 -1.75 -15.90
CA GLU A 68 -6.74 -1.51 -15.86
C GLU A 68 -7.12 -0.05 -16.16
#